data_AF-A0ABD5JL25-F1
#
_entry.id   AF-A0ABD5JL25-F1
#
_cell.length_a   1.000
_cell.length_b   1.000
_cell.length_c   1.000
_cell.angle_alpha   90.00
_cell.angle_beta   90.00
_cell.angle_gamma   90.00
#
_symmetry.space_group_name_H-M   'P 1'
#
loop_
_entity.id
_entity.type
_entity.pdbx_description
1 polymer ?
#
loop_
_entity_poly.entity_id
_entity_poly.type
_entity_poly.pdbx_seq_one_letter_code
_entity_poly.pdbx_strand_id
1 'polypeptide(L)' 'MHVLSEVVGMAKPNPAIYRLALECLGLPGSASVFVDDHPVNLPPAEALGITTVLARREEDTVAELQAILGVRADLAA' A
#
# COMPACT_ATOMS: atom_id res chain seq x y z
N MET A 1 -9.58 9.03 -4.53
CA MET A 1 -9.07 8.62 -5.86
C MET A 1 -8.88 7.12 -5.84
N HIS A 2 -9.37 6.38 -6.85
CA HIS A 2 -9.31 4.92 -6.86
C HIS A 2 -8.57 4.42 -8.11
N VAL A 3 -7.74 3.38 -7.94
CA VAL A 3 -7.12 2.61 -9.02
C VAL A 3 -7.73 1.21 -8.95
N LEU A 4 -8.70 0.95 -9.82
CA LEU A 4 -9.42 -0.33 -9.87
C LEU A 4 -8.83 -1.19 -10.98
N SER A 5 -8.40 -2.41 -10.66
CA SER A 5 -7.72 -3.30 -11.61
C SER A 5 -8.53 -3.58 -12.87
N GLU A 6 -9.85 -3.74 -12.74
CA GLU A 6 -10.78 -3.93 -13.86
C GLU A 6 -10.85 -2.73 -14.80
N VAL A 7 -10.69 -1.51 -14.26
CA VAL A 7 -10.78 -0.26 -15.04
C VAL A 7 -9.47 0.02 -15.77
N VAL A 8 -8.33 -0.30 -15.13
CA VAL A 8 -7.00 0.00 -15.68
C VAL A 8 -6.37 -1.18 -16.43
N GLY A 9 -7.01 -2.34 -16.44
CA GLY A 9 -6.55 -3.54 -17.16
C GLY A 9 -5.26 -4.16 -16.61
N MET A 10 -4.89 -3.83 -15.38
CA MET A 10 -3.67 -4.29 -14.71
C MET A 10 -4.00 -4.70 -13.28
N ALA A 11 -3.29 -5.70 -12.76
CA ALA A 11 -3.43 -6.15 -11.39
C ALA A 11 -2.06 -6.33 -10.74
N LYS A 12 -2.03 -6.23 -9.41
CA LYS A 12 -0.90 -6.69 -8.61
C LYS A 12 -0.64 -8.17 -8.91
N PRO A 13 0.62 -8.64 -9.01
CA PRO A 13 1.88 -7.95 -8.66
C PRO A 13 2.53 -7.17 -9.82
N ASN A 14 1.84 -6.85 -10.91
CA ASN A 14 2.44 -6.09 -12.02
C ASN A 14 2.94 -4.71 -11.54
N PRO A 15 4.24 -4.37 -11.64
CA PRO A 15 4.79 -3.08 -11.19
C PRO A 15 4.11 -1.84 -11.77
N ALA A 16 3.44 -1.95 -12.92
CA ALA A 16 2.75 -0.84 -13.57
C ALA A 16 1.57 -0.30 -12.74
N ILE A 17 0.84 -1.14 -11.99
CA ILE A 17 -0.30 -0.65 -11.18
C ILE A 17 0.16 0.21 -9.99
N TYR A 18 1.31 -0.12 -9.40
CA TYR A 18 1.91 0.63 -8.31
C TYR A 18 2.45 1.98 -8.79
N ARG A 19 3.11 2.00 -9.97
CA ARG A 19 3.54 3.25 -10.60
C ARG A 19 2.36 4.17 -10.91
N LEU A 20 1.29 3.61 -11.48
CA LEU A 20 0.06 4.35 -11.70
C LEU A 20 -0.50 4.91 -10.39
N ALA A 21 -0.52 4.12 -9.31
CA ALA A 21 -0.98 4.59 -8.01
C ALA A 21 -0.13 5.75 -7.46
N LEU A 22 1.20 5.70 -7.60
CA LEU A 22 2.08 6.80 -7.22
C LEU A 22 1.87 8.06 -8.07
N GLU A 23 1.74 7.92 -9.39
CA GLU A 23 1.41 9.02 -10.30
C GLU A 23 0.08 9.68 -9.94
N CYS A 24 -0.92 8.84 -9.63
CA CYS A 24 -2.23 9.25 -9.18
C CYS A 24 -2.18 10.03 -7.85
N LEU A 25 -1.40 9.55 -6.89
CA LEU A 25 -1.20 10.21 -5.59
C LEU A 25 -0.35 11.48 -5.69
N GLY A 26 0.47 11.62 -6.73
CA GLY A 26 1.45 12.70 -6.84
C GLY A 26 2.56 12.63 -5.79
N LEU A 27 2.82 11.43 -5.25
CA LEU A 27 3.80 11.17 -4.19
C LEU A 27 4.86 10.17 -4.64
N PRO A 28 6.13 10.31 -4.20
CA PRO A 28 7.13 9.28 -4.42
C PRO A 28 6.84 8.05 -3.55
N GLY A 29 7.42 6.90 -3.94
CA GLY A 29 7.32 5.67 -3.14
C GLY A 29 7.80 5.86 -1.71
N SER A 30 8.90 6.61 -1.50
CA SER A 30 9.47 6.89 -0.19
C SER A 30 8.56 7.66 0.78
N ALA A 31 7.45 8.23 0.28
CA ALA A 31 6.44 8.93 1.06
C ALA A 31 5.11 8.15 1.11
N SER A 32 5.11 6.87 0.72
CA SER A 32 3.93 6.04 0.56
C SER A 32 4.07 4.73 1.33
N VAL A 33 2.96 4.24 1.87
CA VAL A 33 2.85 2.91 2.47
C VAL A 33 1.86 2.06 1.68
N PHE A 34 2.19 0.79 1.45
CA PHE A 34 1.33 -0.18 0.77
C PHE A 34 1.05 -1.37 1.67
N VAL A 35 -0.22 -1.66 1.88
CA VAL A 35 -0.72 -2.71 2.77
C VAL A 35 -1.44 -3.76 1.93
N ASP A 36 -1.04 -5.02 2.04
CA ASP A 36 -1.65 -6.12 1.31
C ASP A 36 -1.54 -7.42 2.12
N ASP A 37 -2.54 -8.29 2.00
CA ASP A 37 -2.60 -9.59 2.66
C ASP A 37 -1.88 -10.70 1.85
N HIS A 38 -1.58 -10.45 0.58
CA HIS A 38 -0.88 -11.40 -0.28
C HIS A 38 0.62 -11.05 -0.36
N PRO A 39 1.53 -11.87 0.20
CA PRO A 39 2.97 -11.56 0.24
C PRO A 39 3.59 -11.33 -1.15
N VAL A 40 3.05 -11.97 -2.20
CA VAL A 40 3.53 -11.82 -3.58
C VAL A 40 3.37 -10.39 -4.13
N ASN A 41 2.46 -9.60 -3.55
CA ASN A 41 2.18 -8.22 -3.98
C ASN A 41 3.16 -7.20 -3.38
N LEU A 42 3.97 -7.56 -2.39
CA LEU A 42 4.83 -6.62 -1.68
C LEU A 42 6.15 -6.30 -2.41
N PRO A 43 6.93 -7.29 -2.92
CA PRO A 43 8.24 -7.02 -3.52
C PRO A 43 8.23 -5.99 -4.68
N PRO A 44 7.24 -5.98 -5.59
CA PRO A 44 7.16 -4.95 -6.62
C PRO A 44 6.94 -3.53 -6.08
N ALA A 45 6.22 -3.39 -4.96
CA ALA A 45 6.01 -2.10 -4.29
C ALA A 45 7.31 -1.63 -3.61
N GLU A 46 8.00 -2.54 -2.90
CA GLU A 46 9.29 -2.27 -2.27
C GLU A 46 10.34 -1.81 -3.28
N ALA A 47 10.39 -2.46 -4.45
CA ALA A 47 11.29 -2.10 -5.54
C ALA A 47 11.07 -0.68 -6.08
N LEU A 48 9.90 -0.08 -5.82
CA LEU A 48 9.57 1.31 -6.16
C LEU A 48 9.80 2.28 -4.99
N GLY A 49 10.39 1.81 -3.89
CA GLY A 49 10.66 2.59 -2.67
C GLY A 49 9.44 2.76 -1.77
N ILE A 50 8.34 2.03 -2.00
CA ILE A 50 7.16 2.07 -1.15
C ILE A 50 7.41 1.24 0.11
N THR A 51 7.09 1.79 1.29
CA THR A 51 7.10 0.99 2.53
C THR A 51 5.97 -0.02 2.48
N THR A 52 6.26 -1.30 2.70
CA THR A 52 5.27 -2.38 2.63
C THR A 52 4.91 -2.91 4.00
N VAL A 53 3.64 -3.30 4.15
CA VAL A 53 3.11 -3.97 5.34
C VAL A 53 2.32 -5.19 4.88
N LEU A 54 2.69 -6.36 5.41
CA LEU A 54 1.91 -7.58 5.21
C LEU A 54 0.74 -7.62 6.19
N ALA A 55 -0.47 -7.42 5.69
CA ALA A 55 -1.67 -7.53 6.52
C ALA A 55 -1.89 -8.99 6.96
N ARG A 56 -2.00 -9.21 8.27
CA ARG A 56 -2.28 -10.54 8.86
C ARG A 56 -3.48 -10.50 9.77
N ARG A 57 -3.35 -9.74 10.87
CA ARG A 57 -4.45 -9.39 11.77
C ARG A 57 -4.63 -7.89 11.74
N GLU A 58 -5.87 -7.46 11.88
CA GLU A 58 -6.20 -6.04 11.85
C GLU A 58 -5.46 -5.25 12.92
N GLU A 59 -5.42 -5.77 14.16
CA GLU A 59 -4.81 -5.04 15.28
C GLU A 59 -3.31 -4.84 15.08
N ASP A 60 -2.62 -5.86 14.57
CA ASP A 60 -1.19 -5.80 14.28
C ASP A 60 -0.91 -4.82 13.13
N THR A 61 -1.73 -4.89 12.08
CA THR A 61 -1.59 -4.04 10.88
C THR A 61 -1.82 -2.57 11.24
N VAL A 62 -2.84 -2.27 12.04
CA VAL A 62 -3.11 -0.90 12.49
C VAL A 62 -1.99 -0.39 13.38
N ALA A 63 -1.50 -1.19 14.34
CA ALA A 63 -0.40 -0.78 15.21
C ALA A 63 0.88 -0.47 14.40
N GLU A 64 1.20 -1.28 13.40
CA GLU A 64 2.33 -1.06 12.50
C GLU A 64 2.16 0.22 11.67
N LEU A 65 0.97 0.45 11.11
CA LEU A 65 0.66 1.68 10.37
C LEU A 65 0.74 2.93 11.24
N GLN A 66 0.23 2.88 12.47
CA GLN A 66 0.33 3.98 13.42
C GLN A 66 1.79 4.34 13.71
N ALA A 67 2.65 3.33 13.87
CA ALA A 67 4.08 3.53 14.08
C ALA A 67 4.77 4.13 12.85
N ILE A 68 4.47 3.65 11.64
CA ILE A 68 5.05 4.15 10.38
C ILE A 68 4.61 5.59 10.10
N LEU A 69 3.32 5.88 10.27
CA LEU A 69 2.72 7.17 9.89
C LEU A 69 2.82 8.23 11.00
N GLY A 70 3.16 7.83 12.22
CA GLY A 70 3.22 8.74 13.37
C GLY A 70 1.84 9.29 13.79
N VAL A 71 0.78 8.53 13.54
CA VAL A 71 -0.61 8.92 13.85
C VAL A 71 -1.26 7.89 14.78
N ARG A 72 -2.37 8.27 15.42
CA ARG A 72 -3.26 7.32 16.11
C ARG A 72 -4.52 7.14 15.28
N ALA A 73 -4.89 5.88 15.07
CA ALA A 73 -6.19 5.55 14.50
C ALA A 73 -7.20 5.47 15.65
N ASP A 74 -8.34 6.12 15.48
CA ASP A 74 -9.51 5.87 16.32
C ASP A 74 -10.27 4.69 15.69
N LEU A 75 -10.15 3.52 16.30
CA LEU A 75 -10.81 2.30 15.84
C LEU A 75 -12.22 2.15 16.43
N ALA A 76 -12.80 3.21 17.00
CA ALA A 76 -14.19 3.19 17.44
C ALA A 76 -15.14 3.15 16.24
N ALA A 77 -15.53 1.94 15.84
CA ALA A 77 -16.69 1.65 14.99
C ALA A 77 -17.41 0.40 15.50
#